data_AF-A0AA45APS0-F1
#
_entry.id   AF-A0AA45APS0-F1
#
_cell.length_a   1.000
_cell.length_b   1.000
_cell.length_c   1.000
_cell.angle_alpha   90.00
_cell.angle_beta   90.00
_cell.angle_gamma   90.00
#
_symmetry.space_group_name_H-M   'P 1'
#
loop_
_entity.id
_entity.type
_entity.pdbx_description
1 polymer ?
#
loop_
_entity_poly.entity_id
_entity_poly.type
_entity_poly.pdbx_seq_one_letter_code
_entity_poly.pdbx_strand_id
1 'polypeptide(L)'
;MHWFTGQFLPRAVAVLKKHNVLKYAVQNMDSQVGAAFQVEAGQVRPGWKVNDCDLVLEYWVKDLESLKSLASDPEWIQTALEPGNDWFDMSGPTIRIGYDTTYLEHGEIVNVAGRKRRSRVTASFD
;
A
#
# COMPACT_ATOMS: atom_id res chain seq x y z
N MET A 1 10.46 -9.75 9.00
CA MET A 1 10.26 -8.42 9.66
C MET A 1 11.55 -7.67 10.01
N HIS A 2 12.52 -8.23 10.74
CA HIS A 2 13.72 -7.47 11.15
C HIS A 2 14.54 -6.90 9.98
N TRP A 3 14.69 -7.66 8.89
CA TRP A 3 15.38 -7.16 7.70
C TRP A 3 14.63 -6.01 7.03
N PHE A 4 13.30 -6.17 6.88
CA PHE A 4 12.44 -5.15 6.30
C PHE A 4 12.54 -3.80 7.03
N THR A 5 12.39 -3.80 8.36
CA THR A 5 12.46 -2.56 9.16
C THR A 5 13.87 -2.05 9.38
N GLY A 6 14.85 -2.94 9.53
CA GLY A 6 16.23 -2.57 9.86
C GLY A 6 17.12 -2.23 8.67
N GLN A 7 16.83 -2.77 7.48
CA GLN A 7 17.71 -2.64 6.31
C GLN A 7 16.99 -2.09 5.09
N PHE A 8 15.84 -2.64 4.72
CA PHE A 8 15.09 -2.20 3.53
C PHE A 8 14.51 -0.80 3.73
N LEU A 9 13.65 -0.63 4.74
CA LEU A 9 12.90 0.60 4.95
C LEU A 9 13.79 1.85 4.98
N PRO A 10 14.92 1.90 5.70
CA PRO A 10 15.79 3.08 5.71
C PRO A 10 16.34 3.47 4.33
N ARG A 11 16.65 2.49 3.48
CA ARG A 11 17.11 2.73 2.10
C ARG A 11 15.95 3.12 1.19
N ALA A 12 14.86 2.35 1.24
CA ALA A 12 13.67 2.55 0.43
C ALA A 12 13.09 3.96 0.61
N VAL A 13 12.86 4.42 1.84
CA VAL A 13 12.21 5.73 2.08
C VAL A 13 13.02 6.92 1.55
N ALA A 14 14.35 6.80 1.49
CA ALA A 14 15.19 7.84 0.90
C ALA A 14 14.95 7.96 -0.62
N VAL A 15 14.90 6.82 -1.32
CA VAL A 15 14.60 6.75 -2.76
C VAL A 15 13.16 7.17 -3.05
N LEU A 16 12.20 6.72 -2.25
CA LEU A 16 10.80 7.12 -2.37
C LEU A 16 10.62 8.64 -2.25
N LYS A 17 11.31 9.27 -1.30
CA LYS A 17 11.31 10.72 -1.12
C LYS A 17 11.90 11.44 -2.33
N LYS A 18 13.01 10.94 -2.90
CA LYS A 18 13.63 11.47 -4.13
C LYS A 18 12.66 11.48 -5.32
N HIS A 19 11.74 10.51 -5.39
CA HIS A 19 10.72 10.40 -6.46
C HIS A 19 9.35 11.01 -6.10
N ASN A 20 9.29 11.89 -5.10
CA ASN A 20 8.06 12.59 -4.70
C ASN A 20 6.90 11.67 -4.29
N VAL A 21 7.21 10.50 -3.73
CA VAL A 21 6.21 9.68 -3.03
C VAL A 21 5.76 10.45 -1.79
N LEU A 22 4.48 10.80 -1.75
CA LEU A 22 3.88 11.70 -0.75
C LEU A 22 3.66 11.00 0.58
N LYS A 23 3.33 9.72 0.53
CA LYS A 23 3.18 8.84 1.68
C LYS A 23 3.57 7.45 1.25
N TYR A 24 4.24 6.75 2.15
CA TYR A 24 4.48 5.33 2.06
C TYR A 24 4.04 4.71 3.39
N ALA A 25 3.19 3.70 3.35
CA ALA A 25 2.71 3.01 4.54
C ALA A 25 2.73 1.50 4.30
N VAL A 26 2.82 0.78 5.41
CA VAL A 26 2.87 -0.68 5.42
C VAL A 26 1.79 -1.13 6.40
N GLN A 27 0.79 -1.84 5.90
CA GLN A 27 -0.22 -2.47 6.73
C GLN A 27 0.22 -3.90 6.99
N ASN A 28 0.41 -4.25 8.25
CA ASN A 28 0.64 -5.64 8.65
C ASN A 28 -0.72 -6.27 8.94
N MET A 29 -1.06 -7.32 8.20
CA MET A 29 -2.35 -7.97 8.29
C MET A 29 -2.25 -9.10 9.32
N ASP A 30 -2.72 -8.82 10.54
CA ASP A 30 -2.77 -9.83 11.59
C ASP A 30 -3.83 -10.88 11.24
N SER A 31 -3.38 -12.10 10.94
CA SER A 31 -4.23 -13.22 10.55
C SER A 31 -5.26 -13.59 11.62
N GLN A 32 -4.98 -13.35 12.90
CA GLN A 32 -5.95 -13.58 13.99
C GLN A 32 -7.08 -12.55 13.95
N VAL A 33 -6.74 -11.28 13.68
CA VAL A 33 -7.74 -10.19 13.56
C VAL A 33 -8.62 -10.42 12.33
N GLY A 34 -8.01 -10.78 11.20
CA GLY A 34 -8.74 -11.08 9.97
C GLY A 34 -9.68 -12.28 10.13
N ALA A 35 -9.19 -13.37 10.72
CA ALA A 35 -9.98 -14.57 10.98
C ALA A 35 -11.12 -14.32 11.96
N ALA A 36 -10.90 -13.51 12.99
CA ALA A 36 -11.94 -13.13 13.94
C ALA A 36 -13.12 -12.47 13.20
N PHE A 37 -12.84 -11.49 12.33
CA PHE A 37 -13.88 -10.73 11.63
C PHE A 37 -14.53 -11.47 10.43
N GLN A 38 -13.88 -12.52 9.91
CA GLN A 38 -14.40 -13.28 8.77
C GLN A 38 -15.76 -13.94 9.08
N VAL A 39 -16.01 -14.30 10.33
CA VAL A 39 -17.28 -14.89 10.76
C VAL A 39 -18.42 -13.88 10.62
N GLU A 40 -18.24 -12.66 11.14
CA GLU A 40 -19.21 -11.58 11.06
C GLU A 40 -19.43 -11.13 9.61
N ALA A 41 -18.36 -11.02 8.83
CA ALA A 41 -18.45 -10.66 7.41
C ALA A 41 -19.37 -11.63 6.64
N GLY A 42 -19.24 -12.94 6.91
CA GLY A 42 -20.07 -13.97 6.29
C GLY A 42 -21.53 -13.93 6.72
N GLN A 43 -21.81 -13.49 7.96
CA GLN A 43 -23.18 -13.30 8.45
C GLN A 43 -23.86 -12.08 7.80
N VAL A 44 -23.12 -10.99 7.60
CA VAL A 44 -23.65 -9.78 6.94
C VAL A 44 -23.92 -10.04 5.47
N ARG A 45 -22.98 -10.68 4.76
CA ARG A 45 -23.13 -11.00 3.36
C ARG A 45 -22.42 -12.30 3.00
N PRO A 46 -23.18 -13.35 2.63
CA PRO A 46 -22.60 -14.58 2.12
C PRO A 46 -21.65 -14.32 0.94
N GLY A 47 -20.46 -14.91 1.02
CA GLY A 47 -19.42 -14.81 -0.01
C GLY A 47 -18.41 -13.67 0.17
N TRP A 48 -18.57 -12.80 1.17
CA TRP A 48 -17.52 -11.83 1.53
C TRP A 48 -16.31 -12.54 2.11
N LYS A 49 -15.12 -12.10 1.67
CA LYS A 49 -13.83 -12.60 2.13
C LYS A 49 -13.02 -11.44 2.70
N VAL A 50 -12.45 -11.66 3.88
CA VAL A 50 -11.38 -10.83 4.43
C VAL A 50 -10.10 -11.20 3.69
N ASN A 51 -9.32 -10.19 3.29
CA ASN A 51 -8.07 -10.41 2.59
C ASN A 51 -7.09 -11.19 3.49
N ASP A 52 -6.40 -12.18 2.93
CA ASP A 52 -5.53 -13.12 3.64
C ASP A 52 -4.03 -12.92 3.34
N CYS A 53 -3.65 -11.85 2.63
CA CYS A 53 -2.26 -11.43 2.53
C CYS A 53 -1.67 -11.09 3.91
N ASP A 54 -0.36 -11.23 4.06
CA ASP A 54 0.36 -10.89 5.30
C ASP A 54 0.61 -9.37 5.43
N LEU A 55 0.69 -8.66 4.29
CA LEU A 55 1.15 -7.29 4.26
C LEU A 55 0.64 -6.53 3.04
N VAL A 56 0.28 -5.26 3.23
CA VAL A 56 -0.04 -4.33 2.13
C VAL A 56 0.93 -3.16 2.14
N LEU A 57 1.67 -2.96 1.04
CA LEU A 57 2.51 -1.77 0.82
C LEU A 57 1.70 -0.71 0.09
N GLU A 58 1.56 0.47 0.67
CA GLU A 58 0.75 1.55 0.11
C GLU A 58 1.62 2.76 -0.27
N TYR A 59 1.46 3.24 -1.50
CA TYR A 59 2.15 4.38 -2.07
C TYR A 59 1.14 5.44 -2.47
N TRP A 60 1.30 6.67 -1.98
CA TRP A 60 0.53 7.82 -2.46
C TRP A 60 1.45 8.71 -3.28
N VAL A 61 1.04 8.99 -4.50
CA VAL A 61 1.78 9.81 -5.45
C VAL A 61 0.86 10.87 -6.04
N LYS A 62 1.46 11.93 -6.58
CA LYS A 62 0.72 13.00 -7.24
C LYS A 62 0.17 12.57 -8.59
N ASP A 63 0.93 11.75 -9.31
CA ASP A 63 0.65 11.28 -10.66
C ASP A 63 1.34 9.93 -10.93
N LEU A 64 0.95 9.28 -12.02
CA LEU A 64 1.51 7.99 -12.42
C LEU A 64 2.99 8.08 -12.84
N GLU A 65 3.44 9.24 -13.34
CA GLU A 65 4.83 9.44 -13.75
C GLU A 65 5.81 9.32 -12.58
N SER A 66 5.40 9.75 -11.39
CA SER A 66 6.17 9.54 -10.16
C SER A 66 6.44 8.06 -9.89
N LEU A 67 5.45 7.18 -10.11
CA LEU A 67 5.61 5.72 -9.95
C LEU A 67 6.49 5.11 -11.05
N LYS A 68 6.31 5.54 -12.31
CA LYS A 68 7.14 5.06 -13.43
C LYS A 68 8.60 5.45 -13.26
N SER A 69 8.85 6.69 -12.82
CA SER A 69 10.18 7.21 -12.51
C SER A 69 10.85 6.39 -11.41
N LEU A 70 10.13 6.12 -10.33
CA LEU A 70 10.62 5.24 -9.25
C LEU A 70 10.94 3.84 -9.76
N ALA A 71 10.02 3.21 -10.51
CA ALA A 71 10.19 1.85 -11.03
C ALA A 71 11.37 1.70 -11.99
N SER A 72 11.84 2.80 -12.59
CA SER A 72 12.98 2.83 -13.50
C SER A 72 14.28 3.27 -12.82
N ASP A 73 14.26 3.68 -11.54
CA ASP A 73 15.46 4.12 -10.83
C ASP A 73 16.35 2.90 -10.48
N PRO A 74 17.62 2.86 -10.92
CA PRO A 74 18.53 1.76 -10.59
C PRO A 74 18.72 1.54 -9.09
N GLU A 75 18.71 2.62 -8.29
CA GLU A 75 18.82 2.57 -6.83
C GLU A 75 17.59 1.90 -6.21
N TRP A 76 16.40 2.19 -6.76
CA TRP A 76 15.16 1.52 -6.36
C TRP A 76 15.19 0.05 -6.74
N ILE A 77 15.55 -0.27 -7.99
CA ILE A 77 15.63 -1.64 -8.49
C ILE A 77 16.59 -2.47 -7.63
N GLN A 78 17.76 -1.93 -7.30
CA GLN A 78 18.73 -2.60 -6.42
C GLN A 78 18.20 -2.79 -5.00
N THR A 79 17.49 -1.81 -4.46
CA THR A 79 16.94 -1.88 -3.09
C THR A 79 15.75 -2.84 -3.01
N ALA A 80 14.87 -2.84 -4.00
CA ALA A 80 13.65 -3.65 -4.04
C ALA A 80 13.91 -5.10 -4.44
N LEU A 81 14.84 -5.33 -5.38
CA LEU A 81 15.19 -6.65 -5.92
C LEU A 81 16.51 -7.18 -5.36
N GLU A 82 16.92 -6.71 -4.18
CA GLU A 82 18.17 -7.16 -3.55
C GLU A 82 18.16 -8.70 -3.40
N PRO A 83 19.17 -9.41 -3.95
CA PRO A 83 19.24 -10.86 -3.84
C PRO A 83 19.27 -11.32 -2.38
N GLY A 84 18.50 -12.36 -2.05
CA GLY A 84 18.37 -12.84 -0.66
C GLY A 84 17.29 -12.11 0.14
N ASN A 85 16.49 -11.27 -0.50
CA ASN A 85 15.24 -10.78 0.03
C ASN A 85 14.22 -11.94 0.13
N ASP A 86 14.17 -12.59 1.29
CA ASP A 86 13.21 -13.65 1.63
C ASP A 86 11.99 -13.14 2.40
N TRP A 87 11.92 -11.84 2.71
CA TRP A 87 10.79 -11.26 3.45
C TRP A 87 9.57 -11.04 2.57
N PHE A 88 9.73 -11.06 1.24
CA PHE A 88 8.67 -10.79 0.27
C PHE A 88 8.59 -11.92 -0.76
N ASP A 89 7.48 -12.66 -0.76
CA ASP A 89 7.21 -13.64 -1.81
C ASP A 89 6.85 -12.92 -3.11
N MET A 90 7.79 -12.91 -4.06
CA MET A 90 7.60 -12.27 -5.36
C MET A 90 6.77 -13.09 -6.35
N SER A 91 6.31 -14.30 -6.00
CA SER A 91 5.64 -15.20 -6.94
C SER A 91 4.17 -14.86 -7.22
N GLY A 92 3.55 -13.96 -6.44
CA GLY A 92 2.14 -13.64 -6.60
C GLY A 92 1.63 -12.26 -6.13
N PRO A 93 2.44 -11.18 -6.06
CA PRO A 93 1.91 -9.92 -5.57
C PRO A 93 0.85 -9.35 -6.53
N THR A 94 -0.26 -8.87 -5.97
CA THR A 94 -1.25 -8.13 -6.75
C THR A 94 -0.97 -6.64 -6.64
N ILE A 95 -0.87 -5.97 -7.80
CA ILE A 95 -0.66 -4.52 -7.85
C ILE A 95 -1.99 -3.86 -8.19
N ARG A 96 -2.50 -3.04 -7.28
CA ARG A 96 -3.65 -2.18 -7.53
C ARG A 96 -3.17 -0.75 -7.71
N ILE A 97 -3.58 -0.11 -8.80
CA ILE A 97 -3.36 1.33 -9.04
C ILE A 97 -4.72 2.00 -9.20
N GLY A 98 -4.94 3.12 -8.52
CA GLY A 98 -6.20 3.83 -8.58
C GLY A 98 -6.13 5.27 -8.08
N TYR A 99 -7.31 5.83 -7.85
CA TYR A 99 -7.45 7.16 -7.27
C TYR A 99 -8.26 7.08 -5.98
N ASP A 100 -7.70 7.64 -4.91
CA ASP A 100 -8.43 7.79 -3.66
C ASP A 100 -9.30 9.04 -3.71
N THR A 101 -10.61 8.85 -3.48
CA THR A 101 -11.53 9.94 -3.17
C THR A 101 -12.03 9.76 -1.75
N THR A 102 -11.56 10.59 -0.83
CA THR A 102 -11.94 10.52 0.58
C THR A 102 -13.33 11.13 0.79
N TYR A 103 -14.21 10.45 1.52
CA TYR A 103 -15.56 10.96 1.85
C TYR A 103 -15.80 11.21 3.34
N LEU A 104 -14.92 10.67 4.19
CA LEU A 104 -14.90 10.86 5.64
C LEU A 104 -13.44 10.94 6.07
N GLU A 105 -13.04 12.00 6.75
CA GLU A 105 -11.66 12.21 7.19
C GLU A 105 -11.65 12.91 8.55
N HIS A 106 -10.97 12.35 9.54
CA HIS A 106 -10.95 12.88 10.93
C HIS A 106 -12.35 13.09 11.54
N GLY A 107 -13.31 12.21 11.23
CA GLY A 107 -14.69 12.29 11.72
C GLY A 107 -15.61 13.24 10.93
N GLU A 108 -15.06 13.99 9.98
CA GLU A 108 -15.81 14.97 9.20
C GLU A 108 -16.18 14.44 7.81
N ILE A 109 -17.44 14.64 7.42
CA ILE A 109 -17.91 14.31 6.07
C ILE A 109 -17.28 15.30 5.08
N VAL A 110 -16.59 14.77 4.07
CA VAL A 110 -15.93 15.55 3.02
C VAL A 110 -16.40 15.08 1.65
N ASN A 111 -16.36 15.94 0.64
CA ASN A 111 -16.68 15.58 -0.76
C ASN A 111 -18.10 15.02 -1.00
N VAL A 112 -19.00 15.13 -0.02
CA VAL A 112 -20.43 14.87 -0.14
C VAL A 112 -21.13 16.24 -0.19
N ALA A 113 -21.73 16.58 -1.33
CA ALA A 113 -22.32 17.89 -1.65
C ALA A 113 -21.32 19.08 -1.58
N GLY A 114 -20.77 19.48 -2.74
CA GLY A 114 -19.88 20.65 -2.87
C GLY A 114 -18.65 20.38 -3.75
N ARG A 115 -17.66 21.29 -3.69
CA ARG A 115 -16.42 21.19 -4.48
C ARG A 115 -15.59 20.00 -4.01
N LYS A 116 -15.41 19.01 -4.88
CA LYS A 116 -14.58 17.83 -4.62
C LYS A 116 -13.10 18.23 -4.44
N ARG A 117 -12.47 17.77 -3.36
CA ARG A 117 -11.01 17.80 -3.18
C ARG A 117 -10.36 16.91 -4.25
N ARG A 118 -9.11 17.22 -4.62
CA ARG A 118 -8.37 16.44 -5.62
C ARG A 118 -8.11 15.02 -5.11
N SER A 119 -8.44 14.05 -5.95
CA SER A 119 -8.05 12.66 -5.76
C SER A 119 -6.53 12.51 -5.85
N ARG A 120 -5.97 11.55 -5.13
CA ARG A 120 -4.54 11.19 -5.19
C ARG A 120 -4.39 9.85 -5.88
N VAL A 121 -3.29 9.66 -6.61
CA VAL A 121 -2.97 8.34 -7.16
C VAL A 121 -2.47 7.47 -6.00
N THR A 122 -3.06 6.29 -5.88
CA THR A 122 -2.64 5.26 -4.92
C THR A 122 -2.21 4.01 -5.64
N ALA A 123 -1.13 3.43 -5.16
CA ALA A 123 -0.74 2.08 -5.49
C ALA A 123 -0.67 1.24 -4.22
N SER A 124 -1.27 0.05 -4.24
CA SER A 124 -1.14 -0.92 -3.17
C SER A 124 -0.60 -2.25 -3.72
N PHE A 125 0.23 -2.90 -2.93
CA PHE A 125 0.82 -4.21 -3.22
C PHE A 125 0.46 -5.12 -2.06
N ASP A 126 -0.39 -6.10 -2.33
CA ASP A 126 -0.69 -7.22 -1.43
C ASP A 126 0.11 -8.47 -1.82
#